data_AF-A0A850CQA1-F1
#
_entry.id   AF-A0A850CQA1-F1
#
_cell.length_a   1.000
_cell.length_b   1.000
_cell.length_c   1.000
_cell.angle_alpha   90.00
_cell.angle_beta   90.00
_cell.angle_gamma   90.00
#
_symmetry.space_group_name_H-M   'P 1'
#
loop_
_entity.id
_entity.type
_entity.pdbx_description
1 polymer ?
#
loop_
_entity_poly.entity_id
_entity_poly.type
_entity_poly.pdbx_seq_one_letter_code
_entity_poly.pdbx_strand_id
1 'polypeptide(L)'
;MNLPPAAALLVPSGAVVAWPSEPADGVRVRQAPAGTVVALADARPGGRRRLRRAARRLGVRVEAEYVLLPSWRLASFVTTDDPGTISWLVESFLTTPPGVARGHRIMNGASRIGRRAVAGRTGAAAVRFLVASALPGRLVLGRRT
;
A
#
# COMPACT_ATOMS: atom_id res chain seq x y z
N MET A 1 11.91 -11.71 4.32
CA MET A 1 12.06 -10.35 4.93
C MET A 1 11.00 -10.15 6.03
N ASN A 2 11.27 -9.36 7.09
CA ASN A 2 10.32 -9.17 8.20
C ASN A 2 9.23 -8.13 7.87
N LEU A 3 8.02 -8.37 8.39
CA LEU A 3 6.93 -7.38 8.37
C LEU A 3 7.24 -6.25 9.36
N PRO A 4 7.01 -4.98 9.01
CA PRO A 4 7.10 -3.89 9.97
C PRO A 4 5.97 -4.04 11.02
N PRO A 5 6.15 -3.53 12.25
CA PRO A 5 5.20 -3.72 13.35
C PRO A 5 3.77 -3.31 12.97
N ALA A 6 3.60 -2.16 12.31
CA ALA A 6 2.30 -1.66 11.90
C ALA A 6 1.57 -2.59 10.91
N ALA A 7 2.31 -3.32 10.06
CA ALA A 7 1.73 -4.29 9.14
C ALA A 7 1.47 -5.64 9.81
N ALA A 8 2.32 -6.05 10.75
CA ALA A 8 2.13 -7.29 11.50
C ALA A 8 0.79 -7.31 12.27
N LEU A 9 0.35 -6.15 12.78
CA LEU A 9 -0.95 -6.00 13.45
C LEU A 9 -2.16 -6.29 12.55
N LEU A 10 -2.02 -6.16 11.23
CA LEU A 10 -3.10 -6.43 10.27
C LEU A 10 -3.13 -7.88 9.81
N VAL A 11 -2.07 -8.63 10.05
CA VAL A 11 -1.94 -10.01 9.58
C VAL A 11 -2.49 -10.94 10.66
N PRO A 12 -3.57 -11.69 10.40
CA PRO A 12 -4.12 -12.62 11.38
C PRO A 12 -3.08 -13.67 11.79
N SER A 13 -3.15 -14.10 13.05
CA SER A 13 -2.37 -15.24 13.53
C SER A 13 -2.62 -16.48 12.68
N GLY A 14 -1.55 -17.11 12.18
CA GLY A 14 -1.66 -18.29 11.30
C GLY A 14 -1.77 -17.97 9.81
N ALA A 15 -1.81 -16.70 9.41
CA ALA A 15 -1.72 -16.34 8.00
C ALA A 15 -0.34 -16.66 7.42
N VAL A 16 -0.31 -17.10 6.16
CA VAL A 16 0.93 -17.31 5.42
C VAL A 16 1.41 -15.96 4.88
N VAL A 17 2.50 -15.45 5.45
CA VAL A 17 3.18 -14.26 4.95
C VAL A 17 4.14 -14.66 3.85
N ALA A 18 4.08 -13.96 2.72
CA ALA A 18 4.89 -14.26 1.56
C ALA A 18 5.34 -13.01 0.79
N TRP A 19 6.56 -13.10 0.28
CA TRP A 19 7.20 -12.10 -0.56
C TRP A 19 7.26 -12.63 -1.97
N PRO A 20 6.46 -12.13 -2.94
CA PRO A 20 6.45 -12.70 -4.29
C PRO A 20 7.75 -12.59 -5.08
N SER A 21 8.72 -11.82 -4.58
CA SER A 21 10.10 -11.78 -5.10
C SER A 21 10.93 -12.98 -4.68
N GLU A 22 10.54 -13.68 -3.61
CA GLU A 22 11.22 -14.86 -3.08
C GLU A 22 10.52 -16.12 -3.62
N PRO A 23 11.17 -16.93 -4.48
CA PRO A 23 10.52 -18.09 -5.10
C PRO A 23 9.99 -19.11 -4.10
N ALA A 24 10.70 -19.31 -2.98
CA ALA A 24 10.32 -20.23 -1.91
C ALA A 24 8.97 -19.87 -1.27
N ASP A 25 8.70 -18.57 -1.09
CA ASP A 25 7.43 -18.09 -0.56
C ASP A 25 6.27 -18.36 -1.53
N GLY A 26 6.54 -18.25 -2.84
CA GLY A 26 5.56 -18.63 -3.87
C GLY A 26 5.19 -20.12 -3.82
N VAL A 27 6.15 -21.00 -3.54
CA VAL A 27 5.90 -22.44 -3.34
C VAL A 27 5.06 -22.65 -2.07
N ARG A 28 5.43 -22.00 -0.95
CA ARG A 28 4.70 -22.09 0.32
C ARG A 28 3.24 -21.69 0.19
N VAL A 29 2.95 -20.59 -0.52
CA VAL A 29 1.56 -20.15 -0.76
C VAL A 29 0.78 -21.15 -1.62
N ARG A 30 1.41 -21.75 -2.64
CA ARG A 30 0.74 -22.75 -3.48
C ARG A 30 0.41 -24.04 -2.73
N GLN A 31 1.28 -24.44 -1.80
CA GLN A 31 1.11 -25.62 -0.95
C GLN A 31 0.15 -25.38 0.22
N ALA A 32 -0.17 -24.12 0.53
CA ALA A 32 -1.14 -23.81 1.58
C ALA A 32 -2.53 -24.35 1.20
N PRO A 33 -3.30 -24.91 2.17
CA PRO A 33 -4.66 -25.36 1.94
C PRO A 33 -5.56 -24.25 1.38
N ALA A 34 -6.57 -24.63 0.59
CA ALA A 34 -7.61 -23.68 0.17
C ALA A 34 -8.29 -23.05 1.41
N GLY A 35 -8.66 -21.77 1.30
CA GLY A 35 -9.20 -20.97 2.39
C GLY A 35 -8.14 -20.34 3.30
N THR A 36 -6.88 -20.76 3.24
CA THR A 36 -5.80 -20.19 4.06
C THR A 36 -5.66 -18.69 3.81
N VAL A 37 -5.57 -17.90 4.88
CA VAL A 37 -5.30 -16.46 4.80
C VAL A 37 -3.85 -16.25 4.35
N VAL A 38 -3.66 -15.44 3.32
CA VAL A 38 -2.36 -15.14 2.73
C VAL A 38 -2.12 -13.64 2.76
N ALA A 39 -0.93 -13.26 3.23
CA ALA A 39 -0.46 -11.89 3.27
C ALA A 39 0.72 -11.73 2.30
N LEU A 40 0.49 -11.06 1.17
CA LEU A 40 1.52 -10.79 0.16
C LEU A 40 2.13 -9.40 0.36
N ALA A 41 3.45 -9.33 0.51
CA ALA A 41 4.19 -8.11 0.77
C ALA A 41 5.11 -7.70 -0.39
N ASP A 42 5.23 -6.40 -0.66
CA ASP A 42 6.25 -5.85 -1.56
C ASP A 42 6.73 -4.48 -1.06
N ALA A 43 8.01 -4.37 -0.74
CA ALA A 43 8.62 -3.14 -0.24
C ALA A 43 8.95 -2.14 -1.35
N ARG A 44 8.94 -2.55 -2.63
CA ARG A 44 9.42 -1.72 -3.75
C ARG A 44 8.32 -0.82 -4.32
N PRO A 45 8.67 0.34 -4.91
CA PRO A 45 7.72 1.17 -5.65
C PRO A 45 6.98 0.39 -6.75
N GLY A 46 5.74 0.77 -7.05
CA GLY A 46 4.88 0.06 -8.00
C GLY A 46 4.42 -1.33 -7.54
N GLY A 47 4.52 -1.62 -6.24
CA GLY A 47 4.18 -2.93 -5.65
C GLY A 47 2.76 -3.40 -5.94
N ARG A 48 1.79 -2.48 -6.06
CA ARG A 48 0.37 -2.83 -6.29
C ARG A 48 0.16 -3.75 -7.48
N ARG A 49 0.70 -3.39 -8.66
CA ARG A 49 0.56 -4.19 -9.88
C ARG A 49 1.25 -5.54 -9.74
N ARG A 50 2.43 -5.59 -9.12
CA ARG A 50 3.17 -6.84 -8.91
C ARG A 50 2.46 -7.77 -7.93
N LEU A 51 1.94 -7.24 -6.82
CA LEU A 51 1.16 -8.00 -5.84
C LEU A 51 -0.14 -8.54 -6.45
N ARG A 52 -0.89 -7.75 -7.22
CA ARG A 52 -2.08 -8.25 -7.94
C ARG A 52 -1.76 -9.34 -8.96
N ARG A 53 -0.64 -9.22 -9.68
CA ARG A 53 -0.17 -10.29 -10.58
C ARG A 53 0.24 -11.53 -9.79
N ALA A 54 0.96 -11.36 -8.68
CA ALA A 54 1.36 -12.46 -7.81
C ALA A 54 0.15 -13.18 -7.22
N ALA A 55 -0.82 -12.45 -6.67
CA ALA A 55 -2.05 -13.00 -6.13
C ALA A 55 -2.79 -13.87 -7.16
N ARG A 56 -2.97 -13.35 -8.38
CA ARG A 56 -3.58 -14.14 -9.49
C ARG A 56 -2.80 -15.41 -9.80
N ARG A 57 -1.47 -15.34 -9.94
CA ARG A 57 -0.62 -16.50 -10.24
C ARG A 57 -0.58 -17.54 -9.11
N LEU A 58 -0.78 -17.10 -7.88
CA LEU A 58 -0.75 -17.94 -6.68
C LEU A 58 -2.15 -18.42 -6.27
N GLY A 59 -3.19 -18.09 -7.05
CA GLY A 59 -4.59 -18.40 -6.72
C GLY A 59 -4.99 -17.83 -5.36
N VAL A 60 -4.70 -16.54 -5.15
CA VAL A 60 -5.11 -15.80 -3.95
C VAL A 60 -6.18 -14.80 -4.36
N ARG A 61 -7.39 -14.95 -3.80
CA ARG A 61 -8.46 -13.96 -3.91
C ARG A 61 -8.15 -12.81 -2.97
N VAL A 62 -7.86 -11.65 -3.54
CA VAL A 62 -7.56 -10.42 -2.79
C VAL A 62 -8.82 -9.92 -2.09
N GLU A 63 -8.74 -9.73 -0.77
CA GLU A 63 -9.83 -9.22 0.07
C GLU A 63 -9.55 -7.79 0.52
N ALA A 64 -8.29 -7.44 0.78
CA ALA A 64 -7.89 -6.08 1.15
C ALA A 64 -6.50 -5.73 0.60
N GLU A 65 -6.32 -4.45 0.26
CA GLU A 65 -5.04 -3.88 -0.16
C GLU A 65 -4.67 -2.73 0.77
N TYR A 66 -3.42 -2.70 1.22
CA TYR A 66 -2.92 -1.70 2.14
C TYR A 66 -1.65 -1.02 1.62
N VAL A 67 -1.46 0.23 2.06
CA VAL A 67 -0.27 1.05 1.84
C VAL A 67 0.40 1.29 3.17
N LEU A 68 1.72 1.11 3.20
CA LEU A 68 2.54 1.39 4.37
C LEU A 68 3.24 2.72 4.17
N LEU A 69 3.12 3.63 5.13
CA LEU A 69 3.63 4.99 5.05
C LEU A 69 4.63 5.30 6.18
N PRO A 70 5.67 6.11 5.91
CA PRO A 70 6.06 6.65 4.60
C PRO A 70 6.74 5.63 3.67
N SER A 71 7.27 4.53 4.23
CA SER A 71 7.89 3.44 3.47
C SER A 71 7.81 2.12 4.24
N TRP A 72 8.08 1.00 3.58
CA TRP A 72 8.08 -0.31 4.24
C TRP A 72 8.97 -0.39 5.49
N ARG A 73 10.20 0.14 5.44
CA ARG A 73 11.18 0.04 6.54
C ARG A 73 10.87 0.99 7.70
N LEU A 74 10.21 2.11 7.42
CA LEU A 74 9.90 3.16 8.39
C LEU A 74 8.39 3.27 8.62
N ALA A 75 7.64 2.18 8.39
CA ALA A 75 6.18 2.23 8.37
C ALA A 75 5.63 2.62 9.75
N SER A 76 5.12 3.84 9.85
CA SER A 76 4.43 4.36 11.05
C SER A 76 2.91 4.30 10.90
N PHE A 77 2.40 4.30 9.66
CA PHE A 77 0.98 4.23 9.36
C PHE A 77 0.69 3.15 8.32
N VAL A 78 -0.45 2.48 8.48
CA VAL A 78 -1.01 1.60 7.46
C VAL A 78 -2.41 2.05 7.14
N THR A 79 -2.70 2.12 5.84
CA THR A 79 -3.98 2.60 5.32
C THR A 79 -4.50 1.65 4.27
N THR A 80 -5.82 1.54 4.12
CA THR A 80 -6.42 0.88 2.97
C THR A 80 -6.09 1.64 1.69
N ASP A 81 -5.84 0.90 0.61
CA ASP A 81 -5.68 1.46 -0.74
C ASP A 81 -7.05 1.64 -1.38
N ASP A 82 -7.80 2.65 -0.96
CA ASP A 82 -9.07 3.06 -1.54
C ASP A 82 -9.13 4.58 -1.74
N PRO A 83 -9.95 5.09 -2.68
CA PRO A 83 -9.96 6.52 -2.99
C PRO A 83 -10.37 7.40 -1.80
N GLY A 84 -11.31 6.95 -0.97
CA GLY A 84 -11.80 7.73 0.18
C GLY A 84 -10.71 7.93 1.23
N THR A 85 -9.98 6.85 1.55
CA THR A 85 -8.90 6.95 2.53
C THR A 85 -7.71 7.75 2.02
N ILE A 86 -7.41 7.69 0.72
CA ILE A 86 -6.39 8.56 0.11
C ILE A 86 -6.80 10.04 0.17
N SER A 87 -8.07 10.37 -0.10
CA SER A 87 -8.58 11.74 0.06
C SER A 87 -8.42 12.22 1.50
N TRP A 88 -8.85 11.41 2.47
CA TRP A 88 -8.73 11.73 3.89
C TRP A 88 -7.27 11.93 4.32
N LEU A 89 -6.34 11.07 3.86
CA LEU A 89 -4.90 11.22 4.16
C LEU A 89 -4.33 12.53 3.62
N VAL A 90 -4.68 12.89 2.40
CA VAL A 90 -4.24 14.15 1.78
C VAL A 90 -4.80 15.35 2.55
N GLU A 91 -6.07 15.31 2.94
CA GLU A 91 -6.67 16.42 3.69
C GLU A 91 -6.10 16.58 5.10
N SER A 92 -5.85 15.45 5.77
CA SER A 92 -5.43 15.40 7.19
C SER A 92 -3.94 15.59 7.38
N PHE A 93 -3.10 14.99 6.54
CA PHE A 93 -1.64 14.94 6.76
C PHE A 93 -0.82 15.75 5.75
N LEU A 94 -1.40 16.21 4.64
CA LEU A 94 -0.66 17.08 3.73
C LEU A 94 -0.57 18.50 4.31
N THR A 95 0.46 18.72 5.11
CA THR A 95 0.78 20.00 5.73
C THR A 95 1.83 20.74 4.90
N THR A 96 1.65 22.05 4.71
CA THR A 96 2.74 22.87 4.17
C THR A 96 3.76 23.14 5.28
N PRO A 97 5.06 22.90 5.06
CA PRO A 97 6.10 23.32 6.01
C PRO A 97 6.08 24.85 6.21
N PRO A 98 6.39 25.34 7.43
CA PRO A 98 6.35 26.77 7.75
C PRO A 98 7.27 27.60 6.84
N GLY A 99 6.83 28.82 6.53
CA GLY A 99 7.17 29.63 5.34
C GLY A 99 8.59 30.15 5.13
N VAL A 100 9.62 29.55 5.73
CA VAL A 100 11.02 30.01 5.66
C VAL A 100 11.87 29.26 4.63
N ALA A 101 11.37 28.17 4.03
CA ALA A 101 12.14 27.39 3.05
C ALA A 101 11.98 27.93 1.61
N ARG A 102 13.08 27.97 0.85
CA ARG A 102 13.11 28.34 -0.60
C ARG A 102 12.10 27.57 -1.47
N GLY A 103 11.70 26.37 -1.05
CA GLY A 103 10.71 25.52 -1.71
C GLY A 103 9.25 25.72 -1.27
N HIS A 104 8.96 26.64 -0.36
CA HIS A 104 7.63 26.79 0.26
C HIS A 104 6.53 27.10 -0.76
N ARG A 105 6.78 27.93 -1.77
CA ARG A 105 5.80 28.23 -2.83
C ARG A 105 5.48 26.99 -3.67
N ILE A 106 6.49 26.17 -3.99
CA ILE A 106 6.32 24.93 -4.74
C ILE A 106 5.52 23.93 -3.92
N MET A 107 5.85 23.75 -2.63
CA MET A 107 5.11 22.81 -1.78
C MET A 107 3.69 23.27 -1.48
N ASN A 108 3.45 24.57 -1.32
CA ASN A 108 2.10 25.14 -1.23
C ASN A 108 1.29 24.86 -2.51
N GLY A 109 1.92 25.09 -3.67
CA GLY A 109 1.30 24.82 -4.96
C GLY A 109 0.94 23.34 -5.09
N ALA A 110 1.90 22.45 -4.86
CA ALA A 110 1.70 21.00 -4.88
C ALA A 110 0.61 20.55 -3.90
N SER A 111 0.57 21.13 -2.69
CA SER A 111 -0.43 20.79 -1.68
C SER A 111 -1.84 21.23 -2.07
N ARG A 112 -1.98 22.43 -2.65
CA ARG A 112 -3.27 22.91 -3.18
C ARG A 112 -3.74 22.07 -4.36
N ILE A 113 -2.83 21.70 -5.28
CA ILE A 113 -3.15 20.82 -6.40
C ILE A 113 -3.59 19.45 -5.88
N GLY A 114 -2.85 18.88 -4.92
CA GLY A 114 -3.20 17.61 -4.28
C GLY A 114 -4.59 17.63 -3.65
N ARG A 115 -4.90 18.64 -2.84
CA ARG A 115 -6.22 18.83 -2.21
C ARG A 115 -7.34 18.97 -3.24
N ARG A 116 -7.13 19.77 -4.29
CA ARG A 116 -8.12 19.91 -5.38
C ARG A 116 -8.32 18.61 -6.15
N ALA A 117 -7.24 17.87 -6.41
CA ALA A 117 -7.32 16.60 -7.11
C ALA A 117 -8.13 15.57 -6.32
N VAL A 118 -7.98 15.50 -5.00
CA VAL A 118 -8.72 14.53 -4.18
C VAL A 118 -10.19 14.90 -3.90
N ALA A 119 -10.61 16.14 -4.22
CA ALA A 119 -11.99 16.61 -4.03
C ALA A 119 -12.99 15.93 -4.98
N GLY A 120 -12.53 15.43 -6.13
CA GLY A 120 -13.34 14.63 -7.07
C GLY A 120 -12.95 13.16 -7.05
N ARG A 121 -13.90 12.24 -7.24
CA ARG A 121 -13.62 10.78 -7.28
C ARG A 121 -12.55 10.41 -8.30
N THR A 122 -12.62 10.99 -9.50
CA THR A 122 -11.67 10.71 -10.60
C THR A 122 -10.26 11.19 -10.24
N GLY A 123 -10.14 12.37 -9.63
CA GLY A 123 -8.84 12.90 -9.22
C GLY A 123 -8.27 12.16 -8.01
N ALA A 124 -9.09 11.74 -7.05
CA ALA A 124 -8.68 10.84 -5.97
C ALA A 124 -8.15 9.50 -6.50
N ALA A 125 -8.78 8.94 -7.53
CA ALA A 125 -8.29 7.73 -8.20
C ALA A 125 -6.94 7.95 -8.91
N ALA A 126 -6.74 9.12 -9.54
CA ALA A 126 -5.47 9.48 -10.18
C ALA A 126 -4.34 9.69 -9.15
N VAL A 127 -4.61 10.41 -8.06
CA VAL A 127 -3.69 10.57 -6.93
C VAL A 127 -3.35 9.22 -6.32
N ARG A 128 -4.36 8.37 -6.10
CA ARG A 128 -4.15 6.99 -5.66
C ARG A 128 -3.24 6.22 -6.63
N PHE A 129 -3.42 6.37 -7.95
CA PHE A 129 -2.58 5.68 -8.93
C PHE A 129 -1.11 6.16 -8.84
N LEU A 130 -0.89 7.46 -8.67
CA LEU A 130 0.43 8.03 -8.46
C LEU A 130 1.05 7.52 -7.15
N VAL A 131 0.31 7.57 -6.05
CA VAL A 131 0.71 7.05 -4.74
C VAL A 131 1.00 5.54 -4.80
N ALA A 132 0.21 4.77 -5.55
CA ALA A 132 0.39 3.35 -5.82
C ALA A 132 1.65 3.02 -6.62
N SER A 133 2.11 3.97 -7.43
CA SER A 133 3.30 3.82 -8.25
C SER A 133 4.55 4.30 -7.53
N ALA A 134 4.45 5.39 -6.78
CA ALA A 134 5.59 6.06 -6.16
C ALA A 134 5.94 5.53 -4.76
N LEU A 135 4.95 5.17 -3.94
CA LEU A 135 5.24 4.82 -2.55
C LEU A 135 5.75 3.38 -2.40
N PRO A 136 6.93 3.19 -1.78
CA PRO A 136 7.43 1.88 -1.43
C PRO A 136 6.64 1.29 -0.26
N GLY A 137 6.25 0.02 -0.35
CA GLY A 137 5.60 -0.70 0.74
C GLY A 137 4.11 -0.91 0.53
N ARG A 138 3.76 -2.15 0.20
CA ARG A 138 2.39 -2.60 -0.03
C ARG A 138 2.17 -3.96 0.60
N LEU A 139 0.99 -4.14 1.16
CA LEU A 139 0.51 -5.39 1.71
C LEU A 139 -0.83 -5.73 1.07
N VAL A 140 -0.99 -6.97 0.64
CA VAL A 140 -2.26 -7.50 0.14
C VAL A 140 -2.67 -8.66 1.03
N LEU A 141 -3.88 -8.60 1.57
CA LEU A 141 -4.49 -9.70 2.30
C LEU A 141 -5.54 -10.36 1.42
N GLY A 142 -5.60 -11.68 1.50
CA GLY A 142 -6.57 -12.47 0.77
C GLY A 142 -6.61 -13.91 1.24
N ARG A 143 -7.35 -14.73 0.51
CA ARG A 143 -7.45 -16.18 0.77
C ARG A 143 -7.00 -16.99 -0.41
N ARG A 144 -6.32 -18.11 -0.14
CA ARG A 144 -5.99 -19.11 -1.15
C ARG A 144 -7.29 -19.74 -1.67
N THR A 145 -7.47 -19.79 -2.99
CA THR A 145 -8.64 -20.38 -3.66
C THR A 145 -8.41 -21.81 -4.09
#